data_AF-A0A946WFF0-F1
#
_entry.id   AF-A0A946WFF0-F1
#
_cell.length_a   1.000
_cell.length_b   1.000
_cell.length_c   1.000
_cell.angle_alpha   90.00
_cell.angle_beta   90.00
_cell.angle_gamma   90.00
#
_symmetry.space_group_name_H-M   'P 1'
#
loop_
_entity.id
_entity.type
_entity.pdbx_description
1 polymer ?
#
loop_
_entity_poly.entity_id
_entity_poly.type
_entity_poly.pdbx_seq_one_letter_code
_entity_poly.pdbx_strand_id
1 'polypeptide(L)'
;MRKAIAFLTVFVMSISLFAQTDVAKYGDKGAPEVRIPQTWNSNNNRTEDFLLVLTDSYGDGWDGAYMDVLVNGTLVYDDITVASGSSAEFTLAVDDGDIVQTAYTSGSYEGEHSYAFYDNNGTLVASDGPSPTAGIEFTASVSSDVPGCMTAAACNYNADATADDGSCCLTNCTTIAMGGGSYISETSWEITDAAGNIIASGAGTTSSEFSCFDDGDYTVTAADSYGDGWNGNFLTVTDDDGTVYLSFEVTGAAGAGEVVTATFTVGALPPPPAPAVFFSEYAEGSSNNKYLEIYNGTGSTVDLVDYLVLGNYNGNPFNDTLRFPAGTALADGDVFVVAHEDASAGITALADSLIENPYANGTSYIAVFNGDDVRALVHISGTDSAIIDIIGTLEGGDPGDGWDVAGVTEATKDHTLVRKDAVMEGNGNWATSAGTTADDSEYIVGERPTADYTPATLGWHINAPCAANLLTINMYDSYGDGWNGNVLTIGTVELTIESGAAAFAELCLVDGTYLVTCGGGSYQSEVSWEIVNAAGEVLLAGGAPYSDVLQLGETTDVLGCTDADALNFD
;
A
#
# COMPACT_ATOMS: atom_id res chain seq x y z
N MET A 1 -73.14 -21.18 -27.63
CA MET A 1 -73.87 -21.15 -26.34
C MET A 1 -73.94 -19.69 -25.89
N ARG A 2 -75.10 -19.04 -26.05
CA ARG A 2 -76.00 -18.61 -24.96
C ARG A 2 -75.41 -17.57 -23.99
N LYS A 3 -75.97 -16.34 -24.10
CA LYS A 3 -76.28 -15.33 -23.04
C LYS A 3 -75.09 -14.57 -22.45
N ALA A 4 -74.91 -13.27 -22.75
CA ALA A 4 -75.62 -12.10 -22.18
C ALA A 4 -75.26 -11.84 -20.71
N ILE A 5 -74.65 -10.68 -20.42
CA ILE A 5 -75.15 -9.62 -19.52
C ILE A 5 -74.09 -8.51 -19.42
N ALA A 6 -74.52 -7.30 -19.76
CA ALA A 6 -73.87 -6.04 -19.44
C ALA A 6 -74.24 -5.62 -18.00
N PHE A 7 -73.35 -4.97 -17.27
CA PHE A 7 -73.75 -4.06 -16.20
C PHE A 7 -72.82 -2.85 -16.14
N LEU A 8 -73.35 -1.75 -16.68
CA LEU A 8 -72.95 -0.38 -16.42
C LEU A 8 -73.56 0.03 -15.08
N THR A 9 -72.75 0.52 -14.15
CA THR A 9 -73.24 1.28 -13.00
C THR A 9 -72.42 2.55 -12.86
N VAL A 10 -72.99 3.64 -13.38
CA VAL A 10 -72.66 5.01 -12.98
C VAL A 10 -73.37 5.26 -11.65
N PHE A 11 -72.65 5.73 -10.64
CA PHE A 11 -73.25 6.51 -9.56
C PHE A 11 -72.42 7.78 -9.35
N VAL A 12 -73.10 8.89 -9.60
CA VAL A 12 -72.67 10.27 -9.32
C VAL A 12 -72.98 10.56 -7.86
N MET A 13 -72.04 11.12 -7.10
CA MET A 13 -72.22 12.32 -6.27
C MET A 13 -70.94 12.60 -5.45
N SER A 14 -70.49 13.86 -5.53
CA SER A 14 -69.95 14.71 -4.44
C SER A 14 -70.08 14.09 -3.04
N ILE A 15 -69.12 14.22 -2.11
CA ILE A 15 -68.70 15.44 -1.40
C ILE A 15 -67.36 15.19 -0.64
N SER A 16 -66.58 16.26 -0.44
CA SER A 16 -65.69 16.54 0.70
C SER A 16 -64.46 15.67 0.99
N LEU A 17 -63.29 16.29 0.75
CA LEU A 17 -62.27 16.61 1.75
C LEU A 17 -62.38 15.86 3.09
N PHE A 18 -61.43 14.97 3.38
CA PHE A 18 -60.61 14.95 4.60
C PHE A 18 -59.43 14.00 4.36
N ALA A 19 -58.23 14.56 4.24
CA ALA A 19 -57.02 13.79 4.49
C ALA A 19 -57.03 13.40 5.98
N GLN A 20 -56.87 12.12 6.24
CA GLN A 20 -56.74 11.58 7.59
C GLN A 20 -55.38 12.01 8.15
N THR A 21 -55.38 13.05 8.99
CA THR A 21 -54.23 13.50 9.78
C THR A 21 -54.37 13.00 11.20
N ASP A 22 -54.08 11.72 11.43
CA ASP A 22 -53.79 11.24 12.78
C ASP A 22 -52.27 11.18 12.94
N VAL A 23 -51.68 12.35 13.11
CA VAL A 23 -50.37 12.54 13.76
C VAL A 23 -50.69 13.34 15.01
N ALA A 24 -50.28 12.84 16.18
CA ALA A 24 -50.62 13.41 17.48
C ALA A 24 -50.34 14.92 17.47
N LYS A 25 -51.39 15.74 17.55
CA LYS A 25 -51.31 17.20 17.47
C LYS A 25 -50.77 17.84 18.75
N TYR A 26 -50.30 17.02 19.69
CA TYR A 26 -50.00 17.35 21.06
C TYR A 26 -48.84 16.47 21.52
N GLY A 27 -47.77 17.09 22.04
CA GLY A 27 -46.74 16.36 22.80
C GLY A 27 -47.32 15.81 24.12
N ASP A 28 -46.55 14.98 24.82
CA ASP A 28 -46.94 14.51 26.16
C ASP A 28 -47.24 15.73 27.06
N LYS A 29 -48.49 15.83 27.53
CA LYS A 29 -49.12 16.95 28.31
C LYS A 29 -49.87 18.05 27.53
N GLY A 30 -50.10 17.92 26.22
CA GLY A 30 -51.08 18.79 25.54
C GLY A 30 -50.53 20.10 24.98
N ALA A 31 -49.21 20.31 24.98
CA ALA A 31 -48.56 21.41 24.26
C ALA A 31 -48.46 21.09 22.75
N PRO A 32 -48.64 22.07 21.84
CA PRO A 32 -48.46 21.86 20.41
C PRO A 32 -46.99 21.53 20.07
N GLU A 33 -46.78 20.54 19.19
CA GLU A 33 -45.44 20.21 18.65
C GLU A 33 -45.01 21.30 17.66
N VAL A 34 -43.92 22.02 17.95
CA VAL A 34 -43.36 23.07 17.08
C VAL A 34 -42.19 22.49 16.28
N ARG A 35 -42.20 22.69 14.94
CA ARG A 35 -41.08 22.32 14.06
C ARG A 35 -40.06 23.45 13.97
N ILE A 36 -38.79 23.07 14.09
CA ILE A 36 -37.60 23.94 14.06
C ILE A 36 -37.47 24.70 12.71
N PRO A 37 -37.09 25.99 12.69
CA PRO A 37 -36.60 26.68 11.50
C PRO A 37 -35.24 26.15 11.03
N GLN A 38 -35.08 25.87 9.73
CA GLN A 38 -33.91 25.16 9.15
C GLN A 38 -32.55 25.90 9.13
N THR A 39 -32.39 27.03 9.81
CA THR A 39 -31.08 27.71 9.90
C THR A 39 -30.89 28.33 11.27
N TRP A 40 -30.04 27.73 12.09
CA TRP A 40 -29.66 28.25 13.40
C TRP A 40 -28.15 28.42 13.46
N ASN A 41 -27.70 29.61 13.87
CA ASN A 41 -26.27 29.97 13.97
C ASN A 41 -25.92 30.18 15.45
N SER A 42 -24.94 29.42 15.93
CA SER A 42 -24.35 29.54 17.26
C SER A 42 -23.26 30.64 17.31
N ASN A 43 -23.20 31.37 18.44
CA ASN A 43 -21.98 32.00 19.00
C ASN A 43 -22.30 32.40 20.46
N ASN A 44 -21.41 32.37 21.45
CA ASN A 44 -19.99 32.03 21.57
C ASN A 44 -19.69 31.64 23.04
N ASN A 45 -18.71 30.74 23.22
CA ASN A 45 -18.10 30.30 24.49
C ASN A 45 -18.89 29.32 25.38
N ARG A 46 -19.99 28.72 24.88
CA ARG A 46 -20.70 27.57 25.48
C ARG A 46 -20.95 26.50 24.42
N THR A 47 -21.11 25.23 24.81
CA THR A 47 -21.09 24.09 23.86
C THR A 47 -22.36 23.93 23.02
N GLU A 48 -23.56 24.29 23.52
CA GLU A 48 -24.82 24.19 22.76
C GLU A 48 -25.84 25.30 23.08
N ASP A 49 -26.72 25.61 22.12
CA ASP A 49 -27.89 26.49 22.30
C ASP A 49 -29.17 25.65 22.40
N PHE A 50 -29.96 25.82 23.47
CA PHE A 50 -31.31 25.28 23.61
C PHE A 50 -32.35 26.26 23.07
N LEU A 51 -33.42 25.76 22.45
CA LEU A 51 -34.52 26.56 21.94
C LEU A 51 -35.63 26.60 22.97
N LEU A 52 -35.95 27.79 23.48
CA LEU A 52 -37.11 28.05 24.31
C LEU A 52 -38.25 28.61 23.45
N VAL A 53 -39.37 27.91 23.42
CA VAL A 53 -40.58 28.32 22.71
C VAL A 53 -41.67 28.63 23.71
N LEU A 54 -42.23 29.84 23.65
CA LEU A 54 -43.42 30.26 24.36
C LEU A 54 -44.60 30.19 23.37
N THR A 55 -45.74 29.69 23.84
CA THR A 55 -46.92 29.45 23.00
C THR A 55 -48.17 30.01 23.65
N ASP A 56 -49.01 30.61 22.83
CA ASP A 56 -50.38 31.04 23.14
C ASP A 56 -51.36 30.40 22.14
N SER A 57 -52.31 29.61 22.67
CA SER A 57 -53.26 28.86 21.83
C SER A 57 -54.31 29.72 21.11
N TYR A 58 -54.56 30.96 21.54
CA TYR A 58 -55.56 31.85 20.92
C TYR A 58 -54.95 32.98 20.08
N GLY A 59 -53.66 33.25 20.25
CA GLY A 59 -52.87 34.14 19.40
C GLY A 59 -53.02 35.63 19.72
N ASP A 60 -53.60 35.98 20.85
CA ASP A 60 -53.72 37.33 21.40
C ASP A 60 -52.56 37.73 22.32
N GLY A 61 -51.67 36.79 22.66
CA GLY A 61 -50.51 36.99 23.51
C GLY A 61 -50.73 36.47 24.92
N TRP A 62 -49.76 36.68 25.81
CA TRP A 62 -49.78 36.10 27.16
C TRP A 62 -50.53 36.93 28.22
N ASP A 63 -51.34 37.90 27.81
CA ASP A 63 -52.28 38.62 28.69
C ASP A 63 -51.72 39.11 30.03
N GLY A 64 -50.49 39.64 29.97
CA GLY A 64 -49.76 40.19 31.13
C GLY A 64 -48.98 39.16 31.93
N ALA A 65 -48.99 37.89 31.54
CA ALA A 65 -48.08 36.87 32.04
C ALA A 65 -46.69 37.04 31.43
N TYR A 66 -45.67 36.67 32.18
CA TYR A 66 -44.27 36.74 31.77
C TYR A 66 -43.43 35.71 32.53
N MET A 67 -42.21 35.48 32.06
CA MET A 67 -41.31 34.49 32.61
C MET A 67 -39.88 35.01 32.68
N ASP A 68 -39.22 34.70 33.79
CA ASP A 68 -37.77 34.84 33.92
C ASP A 68 -37.10 33.49 33.66
N VAL A 69 -35.91 33.50 33.06
CA VAL A 69 -35.10 32.30 32.81
C VAL A 69 -33.72 32.50 33.40
N LEU A 70 -33.30 31.56 34.25
CA LEU A 70 -32.00 31.56 34.89
C LEU A 70 -31.19 30.33 34.47
N VAL A 71 -29.88 30.51 34.32
CA VAL A 71 -28.92 29.42 34.12
C VAL A 71 -27.87 29.50 35.22
N ASN A 72 -27.72 28.41 35.98
CA ASN A 72 -26.88 28.34 37.19
C ASN A 72 -27.17 29.48 38.18
N GLY A 73 -28.44 29.86 38.31
CA GLY A 73 -28.90 30.96 39.18
C GLY A 73 -28.60 32.38 38.67
N THR A 74 -28.04 32.52 37.45
CA THR A 74 -27.87 33.83 36.79
C THR A 74 -29.06 34.10 35.88
N LEU A 75 -29.70 35.26 36.03
CA LEU A 75 -30.80 35.69 35.16
C LEU A 75 -30.30 35.94 33.74
N VAL A 76 -30.81 35.18 32.78
CA VAL A 76 -30.47 35.27 31.35
C VAL A 76 -31.56 35.98 30.55
N TYR A 77 -32.82 35.69 30.86
CA TYR A 77 -33.98 36.39 30.31
C TYR A 77 -34.84 36.93 31.45
N ASP A 78 -35.25 38.19 31.30
CA ASP A 78 -36.02 38.97 32.28
C ASP A 78 -37.35 39.37 31.63
N ASP A 79 -38.46 39.02 32.28
CA ASP A 79 -39.83 39.34 31.87
C ASP A 79 -40.20 38.94 30.40
N ILE A 80 -39.71 37.81 29.89
CA ILE A 80 -40.06 37.36 28.54
C ILE A 80 -41.52 36.91 28.45
N THR A 81 -42.16 37.20 27.31
CA THR A 81 -43.60 36.99 27.12
C THR A 81 -43.95 36.83 25.63
N VAL A 82 -45.15 36.34 25.31
CA VAL A 82 -45.72 36.43 23.95
C VAL A 82 -46.47 37.75 23.84
N ALA A 83 -45.85 38.76 23.23
CA ALA A 83 -46.41 40.10 23.16
C ALA A 83 -47.65 40.22 22.24
N SER A 84 -47.72 39.37 21.20
CA SER A 84 -48.86 39.26 20.27
C SER A 84 -48.65 38.04 19.35
N GLY A 85 -49.73 37.40 18.88
CA GLY A 85 -49.62 36.21 18.05
C GLY A 85 -49.47 34.93 18.89
N SER A 86 -49.34 33.79 18.23
CA SER A 86 -49.44 32.48 18.89
C SER A 86 -48.12 31.94 19.47
N SER A 87 -46.98 32.59 19.24
CA SER A 87 -45.70 32.11 19.79
C SER A 87 -44.62 33.19 19.86
N ALA A 88 -43.61 32.94 20.70
CA ALA A 88 -42.33 33.64 20.75
C ALA A 88 -41.20 32.64 20.99
N GLU A 89 -40.01 32.90 20.43
CA GLU A 89 -38.87 31.99 20.48
C GLU A 89 -37.63 32.70 21.02
N PHE A 90 -36.87 32.01 21.86
CA PHE A 90 -35.64 32.49 22.51
C PHE A 90 -34.57 31.41 22.48
N THR A 91 -33.31 31.81 22.45
CA THR A 91 -32.16 30.88 22.41
C THR A 91 -31.43 30.93 23.74
N LEU A 92 -31.10 29.79 24.33
CA LEU A 92 -30.48 29.69 25.65
C LEU A 92 -29.17 28.92 25.56
N ALA A 93 -28.04 29.61 25.74
CA ALA A 93 -26.73 28.97 25.75
C ALA A 93 -26.49 28.21 27.07
N VAL A 94 -26.22 26.90 26.96
CA VAL A 94 -26.02 25.98 28.10
C VAL A 94 -24.78 25.10 27.92
N ASP A 95 -24.18 24.66 29.03
CA ASP A 95 -23.16 23.59 29.04
C ASP A 95 -23.72 22.32 29.71
N ASP A 96 -23.06 21.18 29.52
CA ASP A 96 -23.42 19.93 30.20
C ASP A 96 -23.38 20.13 31.73
N GLY A 97 -24.48 19.75 32.40
CA GLY A 97 -24.62 19.89 33.85
C GLY A 97 -25.14 21.25 34.33
N ASP A 98 -25.40 22.21 33.43
CA ASP A 98 -26.06 23.47 33.81
C ASP A 98 -27.43 23.25 34.42
N ILE A 99 -27.80 24.06 35.41
CA ILE A 99 -29.15 24.08 35.98
C ILE A 99 -29.92 25.22 35.33
N VAL A 100 -30.96 24.88 34.55
CA VAL A 100 -31.90 25.83 33.97
C VAL A 100 -33.14 25.92 34.85
N GLN A 101 -33.51 27.14 35.22
CA GLN A 101 -34.68 27.44 36.04
C GLN A 101 -35.57 28.45 35.33
N THR A 102 -36.88 28.27 35.39
CA THR A 102 -37.85 29.30 35.03
C THR A 102 -38.56 29.82 36.26
N ALA A 103 -38.95 31.09 36.23
CA ALA A 103 -39.90 31.67 37.18
C ALA A 103 -41.03 32.33 36.39
N TYR A 104 -42.20 31.69 36.41
CA TYR A 104 -43.35 32.13 35.65
C TYR A 104 -44.30 32.94 36.54
N THR A 105 -44.71 34.12 36.04
CA THR A 105 -45.67 35.00 36.70
C THR A 105 -46.96 35.01 35.93
N SER A 106 -48.05 34.58 36.57
CA SER A 106 -49.38 34.50 35.97
C SER A 106 -49.97 35.88 35.65
N GLY A 107 -50.59 35.97 34.49
CA GLY A 107 -51.47 37.04 34.04
C GLY A 107 -52.93 36.59 34.03
N SER A 108 -53.63 36.89 32.93
CA SER A 108 -54.98 36.37 32.68
C SER A 108 -54.93 35.16 31.75
N TYR A 109 -56.01 34.36 31.74
CA TYR A 109 -56.23 33.30 30.75
C TYR A 109 -55.18 32.18 30.64
N GLU A 110 -54.42 31.93 31.71
CA GLU A 110 -53.40 30.85 31.89
C GLU A 110 -53.65 29.51 31.18
N GLY A 111 -54.91 29.10 30.98
CA GLY A 111 -55.29 27.91 30.21
C GLY A 111 -54.78 27.88 28.76
N GLU A 112 -54.30 29.00 28.21
CA GLU A 112 -53.78 29.08 26.85
C GLU A 112 -52.26 29.21 26.74
N HIS A 113 -51.56 29.43 27.86
CA HIS A 113 -50.11 29.63 27.88
C HIS A 113 -49.38 28.30 28.06
N SER A 114 -48.30 28.09 27.32
CA SER A 114 -47.37 26.97 27.54
C SER A 114 -45.98 27.31 27.03
N TYR A 115 -44.95 26.67 27.56
CA TYR A 115 -43.59 26.81 27.04
C TYR A 115 -42.84 25.48 27.04
N ALA A 116 -41.85 25.37 26.16
CA ALA A 116 -41.04 24.18 25.98
C ALA A 116 -39.59 24.54 25.65
N PHE A 117 -38.66 23.74 26.17
CA PHE A 117 -37.23 23.76 25.86
C PHE A 117 -36.89 22.58 24.97
N TYR A 118 -36.18 22.83 23.88
CA TYR A 118 -35.66 21.82 22.97
C TYR A 118 -34.14 21.88 22.92
N ASP A 119 -33.47 20.73 22.84
CA ASP A 119 -32.03 20.67 22.61
C ASP A 119 -31.66 21.01 21.15
N ASN A 120 -30.37 21.05 20.83
CA ASN A 120 -29.87 21.35 19.49
C ASN A 120 -30.32 20.31 18.43
N ASN A 121 -30.72 19.10 18.87
CA ASN A 121 -31.27 18.06 18.01
C ASN A 121 -32.80 18.15 17.84
N GLY A 122 -33.45 19.12 18.49
CA GLY A 122 -34.89 19.30 18.46
C GLY A 122 -35.68 18.39 19.40
N THR A 123 -35.01 17.72 20.32
CA THR A 123 -35.65 16.86 21.31
C THR A 123 -36.22 17.72 22.44
N LEU A 124 -37.46 17.44 22.86
CA LEU A 124 -38.07 18.11 24.00
C LEU A 124 -37.33 17.77 25.29
N VAL A 125 -36.72 18.76 25.94
CA VAL A 125 -35.99 18.62 27.20
C VAL A 125 -36.91 18.83 28.40
N ALA A 126 -37.71 19.89 28.36
CA ALA A 126 -38.61 20.26 29.44
C ALA A 126 -39.77 21.12 28.93
N SER A 127 -40.93 21.07 29.59
CA SER A 127 -42.07 21.93 29.26
C SER A 127 -42.99 22.14 30.46
N ASP A 128 -43.77 23.22 30.41
CA ASP A 128 -44.88 23.46 31.33
C ASP A 128 -46.08 24.09 30.61
N GLY A 129 -47.28 23.84 31.15
CA GLY A 129 -48.57 24.24 30.58
C GLY A 129 -49.28 23.14 29.76
N PRO A 130 -50.53 23.39 29.29
CA PRO A 130 -51.33 24.61 29.51
C PRO A 130 -51.60 24.88 30.99
N SER A 131 -51.68 26.16 31.37
CA SER A 131 -51.63 26.65 32.76
C SER A 131 -50.30 26.37 33.46
N PRO A 132 -49.21 27.09 33.07
CA PRO A 132 -47.91 26.90 33.66
C PRO A 132 -47.95 27.11 35.17
N THR A 133 -47.13 26.34 35.88
CA THR A 133 -46.94 26.49 37.32
C THR A 133 -46.00 27.66 37.60
N ALA A 134 -45.54 27.85 38.85
CA ALA A 134 -44.65 28.95 39.20
C ALA A 134 -43.27 28.88 38.51
N GLY A 135 -42.94 27.78 37.83
CA GLY A 135 -41.69 27.56 37.13
C GLY A 135 -41.21 26.11 37.22
N ILE A 136 -40.23 25.76 36.39
CA ILE A 136 -39.59 24.44 36.36
C ILE A 136 -38.09 24.56 36.54
N GLU A 137 -37.45 23.47 36.95
CA GLU A 137 -36.00 23.32 37.03
C GLU A 137 -35.61 22.02 36.34
N PHE A 138 -34.56 22.07 35.52
CA PHE A 138 -33.95 20.89 34.92
C PHE A 138 -32.44 21.08 34.75
N THR A 139 -31.72 19.96 34.67
CA THR A 139 -30.29 19.96 34.35
C THR A 139 -30.13 19.77 32.84
N ALA A 140 -29.41 20.68 32.18
CA ALA A 140 -29.05 20.53 30.79
C ALA A 140 -28.09 19.34 30.65
N SER A 141 -28.38 18.44 29.73
CA SER A 141 -27.45 17.41 29.31
C SER A 141 -27.06 17.71 27.88
N VAL A 142 -25.77 17.91 27.67
CA VAL A 142 -25.18 18.18 26.36
C VAL A 142 -24.24 17.01 26.06
N SER A 143 -24.34 16.41 24.87
CA SER A 143 -23.45 15.29 24.54
C SER A 143 -22.01 15.80 24.53
N SER A 144 -21.15 15.25 25.38
CA SER A 144 -19.73 15.57 25.37
C SER A 144 -19.12 15.09 24.06
N ASP A 145 -18.22 15.90 23.50
CA ASP A 145 -17.47 15.47 22.35
C ASP A 145 -16.70 14.18 22.65
N VAL A 146 -16.78 13.19 21.76
CA VAL A 146 -15.92 12.01 21.73
C VAL A 146 -14.77 12.35 20.78
N PRO A 147 -13.55 12.63 21.29
CA PRO A 147 -12.41 12.90 20.44
C PRO A 147 -12.00 11.63 19.70
N GLY A 148 -11.67 11.76 18.42
CA GLY A 148 -11.06 10.69 17.64
C GLY A 148 -11.15 10.98 16.15
N CYS A 149 -10.50 10.13 15.35
CA CYS A 149 -10.54 10.33 13.91
C CYS A 149 -11.96 10.15 13.35
N MET A 150 -12.49 11.21 12.73
CA MET A 150 -13.81 11.21 12.08
C MET A 150 -13.76 10.84 10.59
N THR A 151 -12.57 10.62 10.02
CA THR A 151 -12.42 10.30 8.59
C THR A 151 -12.61 8.80 8.35
N ALA A 152 -13.70 8.42 7.69
CA ALA A 152 -14.03 7.01 7.44
C ALA A 152 -12.99 6.22 6.63
N ALA A 153 -12.11 6.91 5.90
CA ALA A 153 -11.00 6.30 5.16
C ALA A 153 -9.74 6.09 6.01
N ALA A 154 -9.70 6.59 7.24
CA ALA A 154 -8.56 6.42 8.13
C ALA A 154 -8.62 5.07 8.86
N CYS A 155 -7.48 4.45 9.08
CA CYS A 155 -7.41 3.14 9.72
C CYS A 155 -7.77 3.18 11.21
N ASN A 156 -7.60 4.33 11.86
CA ASN A 156 -8.03 4.57 13.23
C ASN A 156 -9.35 5.35 13.31
N TYR A 157 -10.19 5.25 12.26
CA TYR A 157 -11.53 5.82 12.27
C TYR A 157 -12.32 5.36 13.50
N ASN A 158 -12.87 6.34 14.23
CA ASN A 158 -13.75 6.11 15.36
C ASN A 158 -15.17 6.53 15.00
N ALA A 159 -16.06 5.56 14.78
CA ALA A 159 -17.45 5.81 14.42
C ALA A 159 -18.26 6.53 15.51
N ASP A 160 -17.78 6.47 16.76
CA ASP A 160 -18.40 7.16 17.90
C ASP A 160 -17.82 8.56 18.10
N ALA A 161 -16.79 8.97 17.34
CA ALA A 161 -16.19 10.29 17.46
C ALA A 161 -17.16 11.39 17.01
N THR A 162 -17.31 12.41 17.86
CA THR A 162 -18.13 13.60 17.57
C THR A 162 -17.28 14.87 17.46
N ALA A 163 -15.97 14.79 17.73
CA ALA A 163 -15.00 15.84 17.43
C ALA A 163 -13.67 15.25 16.91
N ASP A 164 -13.13 15.89 15.86
CA ASP A 164 -11.84 15.51 15.27
C ASP A 164 -10.69 16.04 16.15
N ASP A 165 -9.83 15.14 16.61
CA ASP A 165 -8.65 15.45 17.43
C ASP A 165 -7.36 15.51 16.59
N GLY A 166 -7.46 15.36 15.27
CA GLY A 166 -6.31 15.37 14.36
C GLY A 166 -5.50 14.07 14.38
N SER A 167 -5.99 13.00 15.02
CA SER A 167 -5.31 11.70 15.06
C SER A 167 -5.46 10.88 13.78
N CYS A 168 -6.19 11.35 12.76
CA CYS A 168 -6.51 10.57 11.57
C CYS A 168 -5.29 10.01 10.83
N CYS A 169 -5.27 8.69 10.71
CA CYS A 169 -4.24 7.89 10.07
C CYS A 169 -4.70 7.45 8.69
N LEU A 170 -4.33 8.18 7.65
CA LEU A 170 -4.82 7.96 6.29
C LEU A 170 -3.94 7.01 5.46
N THR A 171 -2.71 6.75 5.91
CA THR A 171 -1.71 5.93 5.23
C THR A 171 -0.85 5.20 6.27
N ASN A 172 -0.20 4.10 5.84
CA ASN A 172 0.76 3.30 6.60
C ASN A 172 0.23 2.88 7.98
N CYS A 173 -0.76 1.99 7.93
CA CYS A 173 -1.53 1.57 9.07
C CYS A 173 -0.85 0.39 9.77
N THR A 174 0.26 0.70 10.42
CA THR A 174 1.19 -0.33 10.85
C THR A 174 0.86 -0.95 12.21
N THR A 175 1.26 -2.21 12.35
CA THR A 175 1.37 -2.92 13.62
C THR A 175 2.84 -3.07 13.99
N ILE A 176 3.19 -2.64 15.20
CA ILE A 176 4.49 -2.90 15.81
C ILE A 176 4.32 -4.07 16.77
N ALA A 177 5.02 -5.18 16.52
CA ALA A 177 4.94 -6.36 17.37
C ALA A 177 6.32 -6.81 17.86
N MET A 178 6.38 -7.15 19.15
CA MET A 178 7.58 -7.64 19.82
C MET A 178 7.30 -9.01 20.42
N GLY A 179 8.10 -10.03 20.08
CA GLY A 179 7.98 -11.36 20.67
C GLY A 179 8.59 -12.49 19.85
N GLY A 180 8.17 -13.72 20.12
CA GLY A 180 8.56 -14.93 19.36
C GLY A 180 9.61 -15.82 20.04
N GLY A 181 10.34 -15.31 21.02
CA GLY A 181 11.47 -16.00 21.66
C GLY A 181 11.34 -16.20 23.16
N SER A 182 12.48 -16.50 23.80
CA SER A 182 12.61 -16.62 25.27
C SER A 182 13.28 -15.38 25.86
N TYR A 183 13.18 -15.19 27.18
CA TYR A 183 13.87 -14.09 27.90
C TYR A 183 13.51 -12.67 27.44
N ILE A 184 12.27 -12.47 26.99
CA ILE A 184 11.79 -11.15 26.53
C ILE A 184 11.95 -10.03 27.57
N SER A 185 12.01 -10.37 28.86
CA SER A 185 12.25 -9.44 29.98
C SER A 185 13.57 -8.66 29.87
N GLU A 186 14.49 -9.11 29.02
CA GLU A 186 15.84 -8.55 28.85
C GLU A 186 15.93 -7.57 27.67
N THR A 187 14.87 -7.52 26.85
CA THR A 187 14.77 -6.74 25.61
C THR A 187 14.24 -5.32 25.87
N SER A 188 14.76 -4.35 25.13
CA SER A 188 14.17 -3.00 25.04
C SER A 188 14.45 -2.37 23.69
N TRP A 189 13.55 -1.53 23.20
CA TRP A 189 13.66 -0.89 21.89
C TRP A 189 12.96 0.46 21.86
N GLU A 190 13.43 1.33 20.97
CA GLU A 190 12.88 2.65 20.68
C GLU A 190 12.94 2.88 19.17
N ILE A 191 11.87 3.40 18.58
CA ILE A 191 11.78 3.80 17.17
C ILE A 191 11.72 5.32 17.12
N THR A 192 12.62 5.92 16.36
CA THR A 192 12.70 7.37 16.17
C THR A 192 12.58 7.75 14.69
N ASP A 193 11.96 8.89 14.40
CA ASP A 193 11.98 9.49 13.06
C ASP A 193 13.34 10.16 12.74
N ALA A 194 13.51 10.64 11.51
CA ALA A 194 14.70 11.36 11.08
C ALA A 194 15.00 12.66 11.85
N ALA A 195 13.98 13.24 12.53
CA ALA A 195 14.15 14.41 13.40
C ALA A 195 14.53 14.02 14.85
N GLY A 196 14.56 12.72 15.17
CA GLY A 196 14.85 12.17 16.49
C GLY A 196 13.64 12.16 17.43
N ASN A 197 12.41 12.33 16.92
CA ASN A 197 11.21 12.17 17.72
C ASN A 197 10.92 10.69 17.92
N ILE A 198 10.55 10.31 19.14
CA ILE A 198 10.18 8.93 19.47
C ILE A 198 8.76 8.65 18.96
N ILE A 199 8.64 7.68 18.06
CA ILE A 199 7.37 7.21 17.51
C ILE A 199 6.79 6.11 18.40
N ALA A 200 7.62 5.15 18.80
CA ALA A 200 7.22 4.03 19.62
C ALA A 200 8.40 3.51 20.47
N SER A 201 8.09 2.86 21.58
CA SER A 201 9.10 2.23 22.44
C SER A 201 8.49 1.07 23.22
N GLY A 202 9.29 0.07 23.56
CA GLY A 202 8.85 -1.08 24.33
C GLY A 202 9.99 -1.74 25.10
N ALA A 203 9.64 -2.47 26.16
CA ALA A 203 10.62 -3.23 26.94
C ALA A 203 9.99 -4.41 27.68
N GLY A 204 10.68 -5.54 27.70
CA GLY A 204 10.47 -6.58 28.69
C GLY A 204 9.20 -7.41 28.55
N THR A 205 8.42 -7.26 27.48
CA THR A 205 7.13 -7.92 27.30
C THR A 205 6.82 -8.16 25.83
N THR A 206 5.98 -9.17 25.58
CA THR A 206 5.34 -9.34 24.28
C THR A 206 4.33 -8.23 24.08
N SER A 207 4.33 -7.60 22.91
CA SER A 207 3.39 -6.54 22.53
C SER A 207 2.99 -6.66 21.07
N SER A 208 1.83 -6.09 20.75
CA SER A 208 1.34 -5.90 19.39
C SER A 208 0.45 -4.66 19.44
N GLU A 209 0.96 -3.56 18.89
CA GLU A 209 0.37 -2.23 19.05
C GLU A 209 0.22 -1.56 17.68
N PHE A 210 -0.90 -0.89 17.49
CA PHE A 210 -1.15 -0.10 16.29
C PHE A 210 -0.41 1.23 16.38
N SER A 211 0.26 1.64 15.30
CA SER A 211 0.94 2.92 15.21
C SER A 211 0.80 3.52 13.81
N CYS A 212 0.69 4.84 13.78
CA CYS A 212 0.71 5.62 12.55
C CYS A 212 2.14 6.04 12.26
N PHE A 213 2.59 5.73 11.06
CA PHE A 213 3.86 6.20 10.55
C PHE A 213 3.60 7.12 9.36
N ASP A 214 4.26 8.27 9.38
CA ASP A 214 4.36 9.07 8.17
C ASP A 214 5.32 8.39 7.18
N ASP A 215 5.26 8.77 5.91
CA ASP A 215 6.26 8.34 4.94
C ASP A 215 7.64 8.88 5.36
N GLY A 216 8.64 8.02 5.46
CA GLY A 216 10.00 8.45 5.81
C GLY A 216 10.87 7.38 6.47
N ASP A 217 12.08 7.80 6.83
CA ASP A 217 13.10 6.96 7.45
C ASP A 217 13.01 6.96 8.97
N TYR A 218 13.12 5.77 9.53
CA TYR A 218 13.04 5.50 10.96
C TYR A 218 14.26 4.71 11.44
N THR A 219 14.69 5.01 12.66
CA THR A 219 15.79 4.30 13.33
C THR A 219 15.27 3.59 14.55
N VAL A 220 15.49 2.27 14.59
CA VAL A 220 15.35 1.47 15.81
C VAL A 220 16.64 1.51 16.59
N THR A 221 16.55 1.79 17.89
CA THR A 221 17.61 1.61 18.86
C THR A 221 17.16 0.54 19.85
N ALA A 222 17.87 -0.58 19.90
CA ALA A 222 17.51 -1.76 20.66
C ALA A 222 18.61 -2.15 21.63
N ALA A 223 18.27 -2.61 22.83
CA ALA A 223 19.24 -3.10 23.80
C ALA A 223 18.88 -4.48 24.32
N ASP A 224 19.92 -5.19 24.74
CA ASP A 224 19.83 -6.43 25.49
C ASP A 224 20.57 -6.30 26.83
N SER A 225 19.88 -6.65 27.91
CA SER A 225 20.38 -6.46 29.27
C SER A 225 21.55 -7.38 29.62
N TYR A 226 21.73 -8.50 28.92
CA TYR A 226 22.77 -9.49 29.21
C TYR A 226 23.84 -9.61 28.13
N GLY A 227 23.61 -9.03 26.95
CA GLY A 227 24.56 -8.95 25.85
C GLY A 227 24.70 -10.27 25.06
N ASP A 228 23.84 -11.25 25.31
CA ASP A 228 23.80 -12.52 24.59
C ASP A 228 22.73 -12.56 23.49
N GLY A 229 22.00 -11.45 23.32
CA GLY A 229 21.03 -11.24 22.26
C GLY A 229 19.59 -11.49 22.72
N TRP A 230 18.64 -11.30 21.81
CA TRP A 230 17.22 -11.39 22.10
C TRP A 230 16.67 -12.82 22.09
N ASN A 231 17.52 -13.85 21.96
CA ASN A 231 17.12 -15.24 22.15
C ASN A 231 15.87 -15.65 21.33
N GLY A 232 15.84 -15.19 20.07
CA GLY A 232 14.76 -15.45 19.10
C GLY A 232 13.53 -14.55 19.26
N ASN A 233 13.58 -13.48 20.07
CA ASN A 233 12.57 -12.44 20.00
C ASN A 233 12.88 -11.48 18.85
N PHE A 234 11.83 -11.05 18.15
CA PHE A 234 11.89 -10.11 17.04
C PHE A 234 11.01 -8.90 17.33
N LEU A 235 11.48 -7.74 16.90
CA LEU A 235 10.67 -6.55 16.67
C LEU A 235 10.26 -6.53 15.21
N THR A 236 8.97 -6.40 14.96
CA THR A 236 8.40 -6.32 13.60
C THR A 236 7.58 -5.06 13.45
N VAL A 237 7.66 -4.44 12.28
CA VAL A 237 6.78 -3.35 11.86
C VAL A 237 6.15 -3.79 10.55
N THR A 238 4.83 -3.96 10.56
CA THR A 238 4.08 -4.53 9.43
C THR A 238 2.90 -3.65 9.09
N ASP A 239 2.71 -3.31 7.83
CA ASP A 239 1.55 -2.56 7.36
C ASP A 239 0.26 -3.39 7.41
N ASP A 240 -0.88 -2.74 7.25
CA ASP A 240 -2.19 -3.41 7.22
C ASP A 240 -2.39 -4.29 5.97
N ASP A 241 -1.70 -3.98 4.87
CA ASP A 241 -1.64 -4.79 3.65
C ASP A 241 -0.76 -6.05 3.79
N GLY A 242 -0.05 -6.19 4.92
CA GLY A 242 0.84 -7.31 5.23
C GLY A 242 2.32 -7.07 4.88
N THR A 243 2.67 -5.91 4.32
CA THR A 243 4.05 -5.52 4.02
C THR A 243 4.86 -5.40 5.30
N VAL A 244 5.96 -6.14 5.41
CA VAL A 244 6.85 -6.09 6.58
C VAL A 244 7.96 -5.06 6.32
N TYR A 245 7.84 -3.86 6.91
CA TYR A 245 8.85 -2.81 6.83
C TYR A 245 10.11 -3.12 7.66
N LEU A 246 9.95 -3.84 8.77
CA LEU A 246 11.05 -4.25 9.63
C LEU A 246 10.79 -5.64 10.20
N SER A 247 11.81 -6.50 10.19
CA SER A 247 11.91 -7.68 11.04
C SER A 247 13.31 -7.74 11.62
N PHE A 248 13.42 -7.42 12.90
CA PHE A 248 14.69 -7.14 13.56
C PHE A 248 14.87 -7.97 14.82
N GLU A 249 16.03 -8.60 14.95
CA GLU A 249 16.49 -9.22 16.19
C GLU A 249 17.88 -8.71 16.57
N VAL A 250 18.19 -8.77 17.87
CA VAL A 250 19.55 -8.60 18.36
C VAL A 250 20.19 -9.98 18.50
N THR A 251 21.13 -10.33 17.63
CA THR A 251 21.81 -11.64 17.65
C THR A 251 22.96 -11.71 18.67
N GLY A 252 23.38 -10.57 19.21
CA GLY A 252 24.32 -10.41 20.32
C GLY A 252 24.82 -8.97 20.42
N ALA A 253 24.83 -8.37 21.62
CA ALA A 253 25.38 -7.03 21.85
C ALA A 253 26.81 -7.17 22.44
N ALA A 254 27.76 -6.28 22.10
CA ALA A 254 29.15 -6.43 22.54
C ALA A 254 29.34 -6.25 24.07
N GLY A 255 28.29 -5.84 24.80
CA GLY A 255 28.16 -5.98 26.24
C GLY A 255 26.75 -5.68 26.78
N ALA A 256 26.51 -6.05 28.04
CA ALA A 256 25.26 -5.75 28.76
C ALA A 256 24.93 -4.24 28.75
N GLY A 257 23.77 -3.89 28.20
CA GLY A 257 23.31 -2.49 28.09
C GLY A 257 23.88 -1.71 26.89
N GLU A 258 24.57 -2.37 25.97
CA GLU A 258 24.91 -1.79 24.67
C GLU A 258 23.70 -1.81 23.73
N VAL A 259 23.60 -0.77 22.90
CA VAL A 259 22.53 -0.62 21.93
C VAL A 259 22.97 -1.06 20.53
N VAL A 260 22.07 -1.74 19.83
CA VAL A 260 22.17 -2.08 18.42
C VAL A 260 21.14 -1.25 17.68
N THR A 261 21.53 -0.68 16.54
CA THR A 261 20.65 0.15 15.73
C THR A 261 20.34 -0.50 14.39
N ALA A 262 19.12 -0.33 13.90
CA ALA A 262 18.70 -0.68 12.55
C ALA A 262 17.84 0.45 11.97
N THR A 263 17.81 0.59 10.66
CA THR A 263 16.97 1.58 9.98
C THR A 263 15.95 0.89 9.10
N PHE A 264 14.76 1.48 8.95
CA PHE A 264 13.73 1.07 8.01
C PHE A 264 12.97 2.28 7.49
N THR A 265 12.29 2.13 6.37
CA THR A 265 11.52 3.19 5.71
C THR A 265 10.06 2.78 5.65
N VAL A 266 9.16 3.68 6.03
CA VAL A 266 7.71 3.49 5.94
C VAL A 266 7.14 4.35 4.81
N GLY A 267 6.09 3.85 4.17
CA GLY A 267 5.57 4.41 2.93
C GLY A 267 6.32 3.89 1.72
N ALA A 268 5.73 4.05 0.53
CA ALA A 268 6.46 3.80 -0.70
C ALA A 268 7.75 4.64 -0.65
N LEU A 269 8.89 3.97 -0.87
CA LEU A 269 10.14 4.66 -1.15
C LEU A 269 9.81 5.82 -2.12
N PRO A 270 10.47 7.01 -2.04
CA PRO A 270 10.55 7.82 -3.25
C PRO A 270 10.83 6.84 -4.39
N PRO A 271 10.04 6.84 -5.50
CA PRO A 271 10.08 5.76 -6.47
C PRO A 271 11.54 5.40 -6.64
N PRO A 272 11.94 4.14 -6.32
CA PRO A 272 13.34 3.78 -6.18
C PRO A 272 14.05 4.48 -7.32
N PRO A 273 15.14 5.25 -7.09
CA PRO A 273 15.76 6.04 -8.15
C PRO A 273 15.75 5.18 -9.39
N ALA A 274 14.93 5.56 -10.38
CA ALA A 274 14.33 4.63 -11.34
C ALA A 274 15.38 3.59 -11.73
N PRO A 275 15.16 2.26 -11.55
CA PRO A 275 16.26 1.35 -11.27
C PRO A 275 17.42 1.55 -12.26
N ALA A 276 18.57 2.03 -11.80
CA ALA A 276 19.49 2.68 -12.74
C ALA A 276 20.00 1.67 -13.79
N VAL A 277 20.48 2.17 -14.93
CA VAL A 277 21.22 1.29 -15.85
C VAL A 277 22.54 0.89 -15.17
N PHE A 278 22.84 -0.41 -15.06
CA PHE A 278 24.03 -0.91 -14.34
C PHE A 278 24.58 -2.21 -14.95
N PHE A 279 25.77 -2.65 -14.54
CA PHE A 279 26.30 -3.95 -14.92
C PHE A 279 25.63 -5.07 -14.12
N SER A 280 24.75 -5.84 -14.76
CA SER A 280 24.12 -7.01 -14.15
C SER A 280 25.07 -8.22 -14.12
N GLU A 281 26.00 -8.31 -15.08
CA GLU A 281 26.96 -9.41 -15.12
C GLU A 281 28.31 -8.99 -15.70
N TYR A 282 29.38 -9.58 -15.17
CA TYR A 282 30.74 -9.49 -15.67
C TYR A 282 31.35 -10.87 -15.66
N ALA A 283 32.10 -11.25 -16.70
CA ALA A 283 32.82 -12.51 -16.66
C ALA A 283 34.22 -12.43 -17.27
N GLU A 284 35.19 -12.96 -16.53
CA GLU A 284 36.55 -13.24 -17.01
C GLU A 284 36.68 -14.77 -17.10
N GLY A 285 36.43 -15.31 -18.28
CA GLY A 285 36.50 -16.74 -18.55
C GLY A 285 37.78 -17.15 -19.25
N SER A 286 37.90 -18.45 -19.52
CA SER A 286 39.08 -18.99 -20.18
C SER A 286 39.32 -18.39 -21.58
N SER A 287 40.57 -18.08 -21.92
CA SER A 287 40.95 -17.50 -23.22
C SER A 287 40.21 -16.18 -23.52
N ASN A 288 39.32 -16.17 -24.52
CA ASN A 288 38.59 -14.98 -24.96
C ASN A 288 37.13 -14.98 -24.48
N ASN A 289 36.75 -15.89 -23.57
CA ASN A 289 35.39 -15.97 -23.04
C ASN A 289 35.14 -14.84 -22.02
N LYS A 290 35.01 -13.61 -22.51
CA LYS A 290 34.92 -12.39 -21.71
C LYS A 290 33.75 -11.53 -22.17
N TYR A 291 32.97 -11.03 -21.23
CA TYR A 291 31.83 -10.17 -21.51
C TYR A 291 31.43 -9.29 -20.33
N LEU A 292 30.63 -8.27 -20.66
CA LEU A 292 29.90 -7.40 -19.75
C LEU A 292 28.43 -7.45 -20.15
N GLU A 293 27.54 -7.43 -19.17
CA GLU A 293 26.10 -7.31 -19.37
C GLU A 293 25.58 -6.07 -18.67
N ILE A 294 24.81 -5.26 -19.39
CA ILE A 294 24.23 -4.01 -18.89
C ILE A 294 22.72 -4.18 -18.80
N TYR A 295 22.16 -4.08 -17.60
CA TYR A 295 20.72 -4.15 -17.36
C TYR A 295 20.10 -2.76 -17.31
N ASN A 296 18.89 -2.63 -17.83
CA ASN A 296 18.06 -1.45 -17.65
C ASN A 296 16.87 -1.79 -16.75
N GLY A 297 16.88 -1.24 -15.53
CA GLY A 297 15.65 -1.09 -14.77
C GLY A 297 14.91 0.14 -15.29
N THR A 298 14.93 1.27 -14.61
CA THR A 298 14.34 2.57 -14.94
C THR A 298 12.83 2.59 -15.14
N GLY A 299 12.16 1.45 -15.33
CA GLY A 299 10.72 1.40 -15.62
C GLY A 299 10.37 1.93 -17.02
N SER A 300 11.36 2.21 -17.86
CA SER A 300 11.15 2.66 -19.24
C SER A 300 12.32 2.31 -20.17
N THR A 301 12.09 2.35 -21.48
CA THR A 301 13.18 2.18 -22.46
C THR A 301 14.16 3.34 -22.42
N VAL A 302 15.46 3.03 -22.36
CA VAL A 302 16.57 3.99 -22.45
C VAL A 302 17.30 3.88 -23.79
N ASP A 303 17.97 4.95 -24.24
CA ASP A 303 18.91 4.90 -25.37
C ASP A 303 20.34 4.86 -24.82
N LEU A 304 21.08 3.79 -25.11
CA LEU A 304 22.45 3.63 -24.63
C LEU A 304 23.43 4.66 -25.19
N VAL A 305 23.04 5.49 -26.16
CA VAL A 305 23.85 6.63 -26.60
C VAL A 305 24.16 7.63 -25.48
N ASP A 306 23.29 7.70 -24.47
CA ASP A 306 23.48 8.52 -23.27
C ASP A 306 24.43 7.84 -22.26
N TYR A 307 25.03 6.71 -22.63
CA TYR A 307 25.94 5.93 -21.80
C TYR A 307 27.25 5.62 -22.54
N LEU A 308 28.29 5.32 -21.77
CA LEU A 308 29.54 4.76 -22.29
C LEU A 308 30.16 3.83 -21.25
N VAL A 309 31.00 2.90 -21.71
CA VAL A 309 31.83 2.06 -20.83
C VAL A 309 33.28 2.52 -20.93
N LEU A 310 33.88 2.86 -19.79
CA LEU A 310 35.30 3.13 -19.68
C LEU A 310 36.05 1.87 -19.26
N GLY A 311 37.23 1.67 -19.84
CA GLY A 311 38.15 0.62 -19.46
C GLY A 311 39.55 1.16 -19.23
N ASN A 312 40.29 0.48 -18.36
CA ASN A 312 41.74 0.59 -18.30
C ASN A 312 42.39 -0.77 -18.57
N TYR A 313 43.72 -0.79 -18.46
CA TYR A 313 44.52 -2.01 -18.40
C TYR A 313 45.58 -1.90 -17.29
N ASN A 314 45.83 -2.97 -16.54
CA ASN A 314 46.91 -3.13 -15.55
C ASN A 314 47.07 -1.90 -14.62
N GLY A 315 45.99 -1.46 -13.99
CA GLY A 315 45.99 -0.33 -13.05
C GLY A 315 46.29 1.06 -13.65
N ASN A 316 46.30 1.24 -14.97
CA ASN A 316 46.45 2.55 -15.61
C ASN A 316 45.19 3.42 -15.42
N PRO A 317 45.25 4.75 -15.64
CA PRO A 317 44.04 5.55 -15.83
C PRO A 317 43.19 5.01 -16.99
N PHE A 318 41.89 5.33 -16.99
CA PHE A 318 41.00 5.01 -18.11
C PHE A 318 41.61 5.44 -19.44
N ASN A 319 41.67 4.50 -20.38
CA ASN A 319 42.37 4.65 -21.64
C ASN A 319 41.64 4.02 -22.83
N ASP A 320 40.53 3.33 -22.57
CA ASP A 320 39.62 2.83 -23.58
C ASP A 320 38.19 3.28 -23.29
N THR A 321 37.37 3.36 -24.33
CA THR A 321 35.98 3.82 -24.24
C THR A 321 35.13 3.14 -25.30
N LEU A 322 34.13 2.39 -24.86
CA LEU A 322 33.04 1.92 -25.72
C LEU A 322 31.92 2.95 -25.71
N ARG A 323 31.47 3.32 -26.91
CA ARG A 323 30.30 4.19 -27.14
C ARG A 323 29.25 3.40 -27.90
N PHE A 324 28.00 3.63 -27.56
CA PHE A 324 26.87 3.04 -28.25
C PHE A 324 26.39 3.96 -29.39
N PRO A 325 25.99 3.41 -30.55
CA PRO A 325 25.33 4.19 -31.59
C PRO A 325 24.04 4.85 -31.09
N ALA A 326 23.65 5.97 -31.70
CA ALA A 326 22.34 6.59 -31.44
C ALA A 326 21.20 5.66 -31.85
N GLY A 327 20.19 5.53 -31.00
CA GLY A 327 19.05 4.63 -31.21
C GLY A 327 19.28 3.20 -30.73
N THR A 328 20.32 2.94 -29.93
CA THR A 328 20.51 1.66 -29.25
C THR A 328 19.57 1.61 -28.06
N ALA A 329 18.30 1.29 -28.34
CA ALA A 329 17.25 1.21 -27.34
C ALA A 329 17.40 -0.07 -26.49
N LEU A 330 17.33 0.08 -25.18
CA LEU A 330 17.30 -1.01 -24.21
C LEU A 330 16.00 -0.87 -23.39
N ALA A 331 15.09 -1.85 -23.47
CA ALA A 331 13.81 -1.77 -22.76
C ALA A 331 13.99 -1.97 -21.25
N ASP A 332 12.98 -1.59 -20.46
CA ASP A 332 12.95 -1.91 -19.03
C ASP A 332 12.87 -3.43 -18.84
N GLY A 333 13.68 -3.97 -17.92
CA GLY A 333 13.82 -5.40 -17.69
C GLY A 333 14.76 -6.13 -18.65
N ASP A 334 15.25 -5.47 -19.71
CA ASP A 334 16.15 -6.07 -20.70
C ASP A 334 17.63 -5.85 -20.35
N VAL A 335 18.50 -6.62 -21.02
CA VAL A 335 19.96 -6.49 -20.93
C VAL A 335 20.61 -6.20 -22.29
N PHE A 336 21.81 -5.62 -22.27
CA PHE A 336 22.68 -5.44 -23.42
C PHE A 336 24.04 -6.09 -23.16
N VAL A 337 24.38 -7.11 -23.95
CA VAL A 337 25.59 -7.92 -23.77
C VAL A 337 26.71 -7.47 -24.70
N VAL A 338 27.85 -7.12 -24.12
CA VAL A 338 29.10 -6.78 -24.81
C VAL A 338 30.10 -7.91 -24.60
N ALA A 339 30.47 -8.62 -25.67
CA ALA A 339 31.38 -9.76 -25.59
C ALA A 339 32.59 -9.62 -26.53
N HIS A 340 33.66 -10.36 -26.26
CA HIS A 340 34.77 -10.50 -27.20
C HIS A 340 34.34 -11.28 -28.45
N GLU A 341 34.77 -10.86 -29.65
CA GLU A 341 34.34 -11.51 -30.91
C GLU A 341 34.72 -13.00 -31.02
N ASP A 342 35.88 -13.35 -30.47
CA ASP A 342 36.39 -14.74 -30.43
C ASP A 342 35.95 -15.53 -29.17
N ALA A 343 34.93 -15.08 -28.44
CA ALA A 343 34.35 -15.86 -27.34
C ALA A 343 33.66 -17.14 -27.88
N SER A 344 33.25 -18.04 -26.98
CA SER A 344 32.55 -19.27 -27.37
C SER A 344 31.24 -18.97 -28.10
N ALA A 345 30.73 -19.95 -28.85
CA ALA A 345 29.49 -19.81 -29.59
C ALA A 345 28.27 -19.52 -28.68
N GLY A 346 28.28 -20.00 -27.44
CA GLY A 346 27.22 -19.71 -26.48
C GLY A 346 27.18 -18.24 -26.06
N ILE A 347 28.35 -17.64 -25.80
CA ILE A 347 28.47 -16.22 -25.42
C ILE A 347 28.17 -15.32 -26.63
N THR A 348 28.78 -15.61 -27.79
CA THR A 348 28.62 -14.77 -28.99
C THR A 348 27.20 -14.79 -29.55
N ALA A 349 26.41 -15.85 -29.29
CA ALA A 349 25.01 -15.91 -29.68
C ALA A 349 24.10 -15.00 -28.84
N LEU A 350 24.50 -14.65 -27.62
CA LEU A 350 23.76 -13.78 -26.70
C LEU A 350 24.28 -12.33 -26.73
N ALA A 351 25.37 -12.06 -27.45
CA ALA A 351 25.98 -10.74 -27.51
C ALA A 351 25.27 -9.79 -28.47
N ASP A 352 24.88 -8.61 -27.98
CA ASP A 352 24.39 -7.51 -28.80
C ASP A 352 25.52 -6.75 -29.49
N SER A 353 26.70 -6.73 -28.88
CA SER A 353 27.90 -6.11 -29.42
C SER A 353 29.13 -7.00 -29.26
N LEU A 354 29.78 -7.30 -30.38
CA LEU A 354 31.06 -7.99 -30.39
C LEU A 354 32.20 -6.98 -30.49
N ILE A 355 33.12 -7.04 -29.53
CA ILE A 355 34.36 -6.26 -29.54
C ILE A 355 35.39 -7.00 -30.35
N GLU A 356 35.82 -6.39 -31.45
CA GLU A 356 36.89 -6.90 -32.30
C GLU A 356 38.18 -7.05 -31.50
N ASN A 357 38.84 -8.19 -31.69
CA ASN A 357 40.05 -8.56 -31.00
C ASN A 357 41.16 -7.55 -31.33
N PRO A 358 41.68 -6.80 -30.35
CA PRO A 358 42.70 -5.78 -30.60
C PRO A 358 44.04 -6.38 -31.05
N TYR A 359 44.24 -7.68 -30.86
CA TYR A 359 45.39 -8.42 -31.38
C TYR A 359 45.18 -8.93 -32.81
N ALA A 360 43.98 -8.74 -33.38
CA ALA A 360 43.59 -9.14 -34.73
C ALA A 360 42.86 -8.02 -35.50
N ASN A 361 43.37 -6.78 -35.41
CA ASN A 361 42.92 -5.55 -36.09
C ASN A 361 41.84 -4.72 -35.39
N GLY A 362 41.29 -5.18 -34.27
CA GLY A 362 40.45 -4.35 -33.41
C GLY A 362 41.22 -3.20 -32.75
N THR A 363 40.50 -2.29 -32.12
CA THR A 363 41.10 -1.11 -31.44
C THR A 363 40.67 -0.96 -29.98
N SER A 364 39.78 -1.81 -29.49
CA SER A 364 39.25 -1.74 -28.13
C SER A 364 39.67 -2.95 -27.31
N TYR A 365 39.94 -2.69 -26.04
CA TYR A 365 40.28 -3.65 -24.99
C TYR A 365 39.10 -3.85 -24.01
N ILE A 366 37.92 -3.25 -24.24
CA ILE A 366 36.77 -3.35 -23.34
C ILE A 366 36.38 -4.79 -23.00
N ALA A 367 36.48 -5.75 -23.92
CA ALA A 367 36.21 -7.18 -23.65
C ALA A 367 37.48 -8.06 -23.60
N VAL A 368 38.64 -7.49 -23.26
CA VAL A 368 39.94 -8.19 -23.27
C VAL A 368 40.60 -8.20 -21.88
N PHE A 369 39.88 -7.78 -20.84
CA PHE A 369 40.38 -7.64 -19.46
C PHE A 369 40.84 -8.95 -18.82
N ASN A 370 41.72 -8.90 -17.82
CA ASN A 370 42.27 -10.11 -17.16
C ASN A 370 42.25 -10.07 -15.63
N GLY A 371 41.17 -9.54 -15.06
CA GLY A 371 40.87 -9.59 -13.63
C GLY A 371 41.32 -8.36 -12.84
N ASP A 372 42.42 -7.72 -13.25
CA ASP A 372 43.01 -6.52 -12.64
C ASP A 372 42.65 -5.21 -13.38
N ASP A 373 41.66 -5.28 -14.27
CA ASP A 373 41.20 -4.17 -15.09
C ASP A 373 39.82 -3.67 -14.66
N VAL A 374 39.69 -2.36 -14.56
CA VAL A 374 38.47 -1.66 -14.17
C VAL A 374 37.54 -1.50 -15.35
N ARG A 375 36.24 -1.70 -15.13
CA ARG A 375 35.17 -1.32 -16.06
C ARG A 375 34.20 -0.39 -15.34
N ALA A 376 33.95 0.78 -15.93
CA ALA A 376 33.04 1.76 -15.36
C ALA A 376 31.95 2.10 -16.37
N LEU A 377 30.70 2.04 -15.95
CA LEU A 377 29.56 2.53 -16.70
C LEU A 377 29.35 4.01 -16.36
N VAL A 378 29.22 4.84 -17.39
CA VAL A 378 29.09 6.28 -17.26
C VAL A 378 27.81 6.73 -17.92
N HIS A 379 27.01 7.52 -17.22
CA HIS A 379 25.88 8.24 -17.78
C HIS A 379 26.30 9.64 -18.23
N ILE A 380 25.77 10.08 -19.36
CA ILE A 380 26.01 11.37 -20.00
C ILE A 380 24.71 12.17 -19.95
N SER A 381 24.71 13.29 -19.22
CA SER A 381 23.58 14.21 -19.16
C SER A 381 24.00 15.57 -19.70
N GLY A 382 23.71 15.83 -20.98
CA GLY A 382 24.13 17.04 -21.66
C GLY A 382 25.65 17.15 -21.78
N THR A 383 26.28 18.01 -20.99
CA THR A 383 27.75 18.16 -20.92
C THR A 383 28.39 17.45 -19.74
N ASP A 384 27.58 16.96 -18.80
CA ASP A 384 28.04 16.31 -17.59
C ASP A 384 28.13 14.80 -17.78
N SER A 385 29.13 14.18 -17.18
CA SER A 385 29.31 12.72 -17.20
C SER A 385 29.61 12.21 -15.79
N ALA A 386 28.92 11.16 -15.35
CA ALA A 386 29.10 10.57 -14.03
C ALA A 386 29.26 9.04 -14.15
N ILE A 387 30.23 8.48 -13.42
CA ILE A 387 30.30 7.02 -13.22
C ILE A 387 29.11 6.64 -12.36
N ILE A 388 28.26 5.76 -12.89
CA ILE A 388 27.06 5.26 -12.22
C ILE A 388 27.26 3.83 -11.70
N ASP A 389 28.20 3.08 -12.28
CA ASP A 389 28.52 1.73 -11.84
C ASP A 389 29.99 1.41 -12.15
N ILE A 390 30.62 0.58 -11.32
CA ILE A 390 32.03 0.23 -11.49
C ILE A 390 32.36 -1.18 -11.00
N ILE A 391 33.14 -1.89 -11.80
CA ILE A 391 33.75 -3.18 -11.46
C ILE A 391 35.26 -2.98 -11.37
N GLY A 392 35.84 -3.25 -10.20
CA GLY A 392 37.20 -2.87 -9.83
C GLY A 392 37.32 -1.41 -9.36
N THR A 393 38.53 -0.97 -9.00
CA THR A 393 38.79 0.43 -8.59
C THR A 393 40.10 0.95 -9.14
N LEU A 394 40.14 2.25 -9.47
CA LEU A 394 41.38 2.95 -9.80
C LEU A 394 42.14 3.41 -8.54
N GLU A 395 41.51 3.36 -7.37
CA GLU A 395 42.14 3.70 -6.11
C GLU A 395 43.01 2.54 -5.61
N GLY A 396 44.17 2.85 -5.03
CA GLY A 396 45.07 1.83 -4.48
C GLY A 396 46.02 1.18 -5.50
N GLY A 397 45.81 1.38 -6.80
CA GLY A 397 46.67 0.85 -7.87
C GLY A 397 46.28 -0.55 -8.33
N ASP A 398 47.25 -1.27 -8.90
CA ASP A 398 47.09 -2.63 -9.43
C ASP A 398 46.79 -3.64 -8.29
N PRO A 399 45.65 -4.36 -8.33
CA PRO A 399 45.27 -5.34 -7.31
C PRO A 399 46.08 -6.65 -7.35
N GLY A 400 46.98 -6.83 -8.32
CA GLY A 400 47.65 -8.09 -8.58
C GLY A 400 46.89 -8.87 -9.65
N ASP A 401 46.35 -10.04 -9.30
CA ASP A 401 45.64 -10.88 -10.28
C ASP A 401 44.13 -10.53 -10.37
N GLY A 402 43.56 -9.90 -9.34
CA GLY A 402 42.16 -9.46 -9.32
C GLY A 402 41.73 -8.94 -7.94
N TRP A 403 40.51 -8.43 -7.84
CA TRP A 403 39.91 -7.97 -6.59
C TRP A 403 39.11 -9.10 -5.91
N ASP A 404 39.15 -9.12 -4.58
CA ASP A 404 38.28 -9.97 -3.77
C ASP A 404 36.82 -9.50 -3.89
N VAL A 405 35.87 -10.44 -4.01
CA VAL A 405 34.43 -10.16 -4.08
C VAL A 405 33.70 -11.22 -3.27
N ALA A 406 32.74 -10.82 -2.44
CA ALA A 406 31.91 -11.73 -1.65
C ALA A 406 32.70 -12.75 -0.79
N GLY A 407 33.91 -12.38 -0.36
CA GLY A 407 34.82 -13.25 0.41
C GLY A 407 35.61 -14.27 -0.44
N VAL A 408 35.47 -14.23 -1.78
CA VAL A 408 36.27 -15.02 -2.72
C VAL A 408 37.47 -14.19 -3.17
N THR A 409 38.67 -14.73 -2.98
CA THR A 409 39.92 -14.05 -3.35
C THR A 409 40.08 -13.92 -4.86
N GLU A 410 40.48 -12.74 -5.35
CA GLU A 410 40.73 -12.45 -6.77
C GLU A 410 39.53 -12.79 -7.69
N ALA A 411 38.31 -12.66 -7.20
CA ALA A 411 37.08 -13.07 -7.88
C ALA A 411 36.77 -12.32 -9.18
N THR A 412 37.38 -11.16 -9.46
CA THR A 412 37.26 -10.52 -10.78
C THR A 412 38.06 -11.25 -11.88
N LYS A 413 38.95 -12.16 -11.49
CA LYS A 413 39.65 -13.08 -12.38
C LYS A 413 38.95 -14.43 -12.34
N ASP A 414 38.83 -15.05 -13.50
CA ASP A 414 38.53 -16.46 -13.64
C ASP A 414 37.19 -16.87 -12.99
N HIS A 415 36.18 -16.00 -13.06
CA HIS A 415 34.82 -16.18 -12.53
C HIS A 415 33.80 -15.35 -13.33
N THR A 416 32.53 -15.62 -13.03
CA THR A 416 31.38 -14.78 -13.40
C THR A 416 30.92 -14.04 -12.15
N LEU A 417 30.72 -12.73 -12.22
CA LEU A 417 30.13 -11.91 -11.18
C LEU A 417 28.73 -11.51 -11.63
N VAL A 418 27.71 -12.04 -10.96
CA VAL A 418 26.30 -11.76 -11.25
C VAL A 418 25.78 -10.84 -10.16
N ARG A 419 25.13 -9.74 -10.52
CA ARG A 419 24.47 -8.86 -9.55
C ARG A 419 23.32 -9.63 -8.88
N LYS A 420 23.05 -9.36 -7.61
CA LYS A 420 21.88 -9.93 -6.92
C LYS A 420 20.60 -9.21 -7.33
N ASP A 421 19.49 -9.93 -7.38
CA ASP A 421 18.18 -9.38 -7.76
C ASP A 421 17.70 -8.22 -6.86
N ALA A 422 18.18 -8.16 -5.62
CA ALA A 422 17.87 -7.08 -4.69
C ALA A 422 18.59 -5.75 -5.03
N VAL A 423 19.56 -5.78 -5.95
CA VAL A 423 20.32 -4.59 -6.38
C VAL A 423 19.55 -3.91 -7.49
N MET A 424 19.02 -2.73 -7.18
CA MET A 424 18.14 -1.99 -8.08
C MET A 424 18.86 -0.84 -8.81
N GLU A 425 20.11 -0.53 -8.46
CA GLU A 425 20.91 0.51 -9.11
C GLU A 425 22.41 0.19 -9.17
N GLY A 426 23.11 0.88 -10.06
CA GLY A 426 24.57 0.80 -10.17
C GLY A 426 25.27 1.40 -8.96
N ASN A 427 26.48 0.92 -8.67
CA ASN A 427 27.26 1.38 -7.55
C ASN A 427 28.62 1.92 -8.03
N GLY A 428 28.81 3.24 -7.95
CA GLY A 428 30.08 3.88 -8.28
C GLY A 428 31.21 3.67 -7.25
N ASN A 429 30.96 2.95 -6.15
CA ASN A 429 31.92 2.60 -5.12
C ASN A 429 32.17 1.09 -5.07
N TRP A 430 33.29 0.68 -5.65
CA TRP A 430 33.69 -0.74 -5.71
C TRP A 430 33.80 -1.43 -4.36
N ALA A 431 34.29 -0.74 -3.33
CA ALA A 431 34.50 -1.37 -2.03
C ALA A 431 33.18 -1.79 -1.37
N THR A 432 32.11 -1.00 -1.58
CA THR A 432 30.77 -1.34 -1.11
C THR A 432 30.11 -2.38 -1.99
N SER A 433 30.31 -2.33 -3.31
CA SER A 433 29.67 -3.29 -4.22
C SER A 433 30.29 -4.68 -4.15
N ALA A 434 31.62 -4.75 -4.07
CA ALA A 434 32.34 -6.01 -3.94
C ALA A 434 32.02 -6.72 -2.62
N GLY A 435 31.81 -5.96 -1.54
CA GLY A 435 31.61 -6.48 -0.18
C GLY A 435 32.82 -7.26 0.34
N THR A 436 32.69 -7.81 1.54
CA THR A 436 33.73 -8.65 2.16
C THR A 436 33.29 -10.11 2.35
N THR A 437 32.00 -10.36 2.26
CA THR A 437 31.32 -11.64 2.49
C THR A 437 30.18 -11.82 1.48
N ALA A 438 29.64 -13.03 1.41
CA ALA A 438 28.47 -13.28 0.57
C ALA A 438 27.22 -12.48 0.98
N ASP A 439 27.11 -12.04 2.24
CA ASP A 439 25.92 -11.34 2.74
C ASP A 439 25.96 -9.84 2.42
N ASP A 440 27.11 -9.18 2.63
CA ASP A 440 27.29 -7.73 2.39
C ASP A 440 27.67 -7.37 0.95
N SER A 441 27.99 -8.35 0.11
CA SER A 441 28.28 -8.13 -1.31
C SER A 441 27.01 -7.95 -2.15
N GLU A 442 27.11 -7.14 -3.20
CA GLU A 442 26.07 -6.99 -4.21
C GLU A 442 26.15 -8.09 -5.30
N TYR A 443 27.16 -8.96 -5.25
CA TYR A 443 27.42 -9.99 -6.25
C TYR A 443 27.27 -11.42 -5.74
N ILE A 444 26.90 -12.32 -6.66
CA ILE A 444 27.07 -13.76 -6.57
C ILE A 444 28.26 -14.13 -7.46
N VAL A 445 29.24 -14.83 -6.89
CA VAL A 445 30.43 -15.30 -7.61
C VAL A 445 30.16 -16.69 -8.17
N GLY A 446 30.06 -16.79 -9.49
CA GLY A 446 29.78 -18.01 -10.25
C GLY A 446 30.99 -18.60 -10.96
N GLU A 447 30.80 -19.79 -11.55
CA GLU A 447 31.84 -20.48 -12.32
C GLU A 447 32.26 -19.66 -13.57
N ARG A 448 33.53 -19.79 -13.94
CA ARG A 448 34.09 -19.07 -15.10
C ARG A 448 33.56 -19.63 -16.41
N PRO A 449 33.24 -18.78 -17.41
CA PRO A 449 32.90 -19.25 -18.73
C PRO A 449 34.06 -19.99 -19.41
N THR A 450 33.73 -21.01 -20.21
CA THR A 450 34.71 -21.76 -21.00
C THR A 450 34.27 -21.97 -22.44
N ALA A 451 35.08 -22.66 -23.25
CA ALA A 451 34.71 -23.02 -24.61
C ALA A 451 33.40 -23.85 -24.66
N ASP A 452 33.13 -24.63 -23.63
CA ASP A 452 31.99 -25.56 -23.55
C ASP A 452 30.99 -25.20 -22.44
N TYR A 453 31.16 -24.05 -21.78
CA TYR A 453 30.28 -23.58 -20.71
C TYR A 453 29.99 -22.08 -20.86
N THR A 454 28.70 -21.75 -20.85
CA THR A 454 28.18 -20.38 -20.83
C THR A 454 27.28 -20.28 -19.60
N PRO A 455 27.46 -19.27 -18.72
CA PRO A 455 26.58 -19.07 -17.58
C PRO A 455 25.13 -18.98 -18.01
N ALA A 456 24.25 -19.67 -17.27
CA ALA A 456 22.82 -19.67 -17.58
C ALA A 456 22.15 -18.33 -17.29
N THR A 457 22.82 -17.45 -16.55
CA THR A 457 22.42 -16.08 -16.23
C THR A 457 22.73 -15.09 -17.34
N LEU A 458 23.63 -15.40 -18.29
CA LEU A 458 23.92 -14.50 -19.39
C LEU A 458 22.70 -14.32 -20.30
N GLY A 459 22.42 -13.05 -20.63
CA GLY A 459 21.31 -12.64 -21.49
C GLY A 459 20.06 -12.22 -20.72
N TRP A 460 20.12 -12.12 -19.39
CA TRP A 460 19.02 -11.66 -18.53
C TRP A 460 19.49 -11.38 -17.10
N HIS A 461 18.68 -10.68 -16.29
CA HIS A 461 19.04 -10.39 -14.90
C HIS A 461 17.95 -10.80 -13.89
N ILE A 462 16.85 -10.06 -13.79
CA ILE A 462 15.80 -10.30 -12.80
C ILE A 462 14.84 -11.40 -13.26
N ASN A 463 14.42 -11.30 -14.51
CA ASN A 463 13.43 -12.19 -15.09
C ASN A 463 14.12 -13.13 -16.05
N ALA A 464 14.30 -14.38 -15.63
CA ALA A 464 14.84 -15.40 -16.51
C ALA A 464 13.96 -15.54 -17.75
N PRO A 465 14.54 -15.52 -18.97
CA PRO A 465 13.81 -15.78 -20.18
C PRO A 465 13.28 -17.20 -20.09
N CYS A 466 12.03 -17.38 -20.50
CA CYS A 466 11.40 -18.67 -20.39
C CYS A 466 12.15 -19.72 -21.23
N ALA A 467 12.91 -20.59 -20.56
CA ALA A 467 13.62 -21.70 -21.20
C ALA A 467 12.66 -22.86 -21.59
N ALA A 468 11.38 -22.74 -21.27
CA ALA A 468 10.35 -23.73 -21.51
C ALA A 468 9.19 -23.16 -22.36
N ASN A 469 7.93 -23.42 -21.99
CA ASN A 469 6.77 -22.96 -22.73
C ASN A 469 6.36 -21.58 -22.21
N LEU A 470 6.67 -20.52 -22.96
CA LEU A 470 6.14 -19.19 -22.71
C LEU A 470 4.68 -19.15 -23.15
N LEU A 471 3.80 -18.80 -22.22
CA LEU A 471 2.37 -18.72 -22.41
C LEU A 471 1.87 -17.31 -22.14
N THR A 472 0.98 -16.81 -22.98
CA THR A 472 0.20 -15.59 -22.75
C THR A 472 -1.20 -15.97 -22.32
N ILE A 473 -1.62 -15.47 -21.16
CA ILE A 473 -2.93 -15.74 -20.57
C ILE A 473 -3.74 -14.46 -20.76
N ASN A 474 -4.68 -14.47 -21.70
CA ASN A 474 -5.60 -13.36 -21.89
C ASN A 474 -6.84 -13.61 -21.04
N MET A 475 -7.23 -12.60 -20.27
CA MET A 475 -8.37 -12.63 -19.36
C MET A 475 -9.32 -11.51 -19.73
N TYR A 476 -10.62 -11.80 -19.69
CA TYR A 476 -11.66 -10.87 -20.08
C TYR A 476 -12.79 -10.86 -19.05
N ASP A 477 -13.33 -9.67 -18.84
CA ASP A 477 -14.54 -9.40 -18.09
C ASP A 477 -15.51 -8.61 -18.98
N SER A 478 -16.71 -9.17 -19.18
CA SER A 478 -17.71 -8.57 -20.05
C SER A 478 -18.32 -7.25 -19.52
N TYR A 479 -18.21 -6.95 -18.22
CA TYR A 479 -18.77 -5.71 -17.62
C TYR A 479 -17.71 -4.69 -17.22
N GLY A 480 -16.45 -5.10 -17.11
CA GLY A 480 -15.30 -4.24 -16.86
C GLY A 480 -15.16 -3.78 -15.41
N ASP A 481 -15.84 -4.44 -14.48
CA ASP A 481 -15.75 -4.19 -13.04
C ASP A 481 -14.82 -5.18 -12.32
N GLY A 482 -14.22 -6.12 -13.06
CA GLY A 482 -13.30 -7.12 -12.55
C GLY A 482 -13.96 -8.48 -12.35
N TRP A 483 -13.19 -9.44 -11.84
CA TRP A 483 -13.64 -10.82 -11.75
C TRP A 483 -14.39 -11.15 -10.46
N ASN A 484 -14.66 -10.16 -9.60
CA ASN A 484 -15.55 -10.30 -8.44
C ASN A 484 -15.23 -11.52 -7.56
N GLY A 485 -13.93 -11.74 -7.32
CA GLY A 485 -13.39 -12.86 -6.55
C GLY A 485 -13.25 -14.18 -7.29
N ASN A 486 -13.48 -14.24 -8.61
CA ASN A 486 -13.12 -15.41 -9.40
C ASN A 486 -11.61 -15.41 -9.66
N VAL A 487 -11.01 -16.59 -9.54
CA VAL A 487 -9.58 -16.80 -9.73
C VAL A 487 -9.39 -17.88 -10.80
N LEU A 488 -8.54 -17.61 -11.78
CA LEU A 488 -7.98 -18.60 -12.70
C LEU A 488 -6.71 -19.16 -12.08
N THR A 489 -6.72 -20.44 -11.74
CA THR A 489 -5.57 -21.17 -11.22
C THR A 489 -4.98 -22.04 -12.33
N ILE A 490 -3.67 -21.95 -12.58
CA ILE A 490 -2.91 -22.82 -13.49
C ILE A 490 -1.77 -23.45 -12.67
N GLY A 491 -1.93 -24.72 -12.30
CA GLY A 491 -1.01 -25.37 -11.36
C GLY A 491 -1.07 -24.71 -9.98
N THR A 492 -0.03 -23.95 -9.63
CA THR A 492 0.06 -23.17 -8.38
C THR A 492 -0.08 -21.66 -8.58
N VAL A 493 -0.21 -21.21 -9.83
CA VAL A 493 -0.32 -19.78 -10.16
C VAL A 493 -1.78 -19.38 -10.15
N GLU A 494 -2.10 -18.27 -9.50
CA GLU A 494 -3.44 -17.71 -9.40
C GLU A 494 -3.49 -16.34 -10.06
N LEU A 495 -4.51 -16.13 -10.91
CA LEU A 495 -4.70 -14.92 -11.70
C LEU A 495 -6.15 -14.44 -11.58
N THR A 496 -6.34 -13.13 -11.59
CA THR A 496 -7.65 -12.47 -11.56
C THR A 496 -7.59 -11.13 -12.29
N ILE A 497 -8.75 -10.53 -12.55
CA ILE A 497 -8.87 -9.13 -12.94
C ILE A 497 -9.43 -8.36 -11.74
N GLU A 498 -8.62 -7.53 -11.09
CA GLU A 498 -9.10 -6.70 -9.97
C GLU A 498 -10.04 -5.59 -10.43
N SER A 499 -9.81 -5.02 -11.62
CA SER A 499 -10.69 -4.05 -12.26
C SER A 499 -10.44 -3.98 -13.77
N GLY A 500 -11.43 -3.52 -14.54
CA GLY A 500 -11.33 -3.37 -15.99
C GLY A 500 -11.82 -4.59 -16.78
N ALA A 501 -11.95 -4.42 -18.10
CA ALA A 501 -12.60 -5.41 -18.97
C ALA A 501 -11.65 -6.47 -19.54
N ALA A 502 -10.33 -6.27 -19.40
CA ALA A 502 -9.34 -7.22 -19.86
C ALA A 502 -8.02 -7.03 -19.12
N ALA A 503 -7.31 -8.14 -18.94
CA ALA A 503 -5.93 -8.16 -18.47
C ALA A 503 -5.19 -9.28 -19.20
N PHE A 504 -3.86 -9.24 -19.19
CA PHE A 504 -3.05 -10.36 -19.63
C PHE A 504 -1.94 -10.64 -18.62
N ALA A 505 -1.46 -11.87 -18.61
CA ALA A 505 -0.29 -12.29 -17.85
C ALA A 505 0.57 -13.20 -18.73
N GLU A 506 1.88 -13.21 -18.49
CA GLU A 506 2.78 -14.19 -19.09
C GLU A 506 3.21 -15.21 -18.06
N LEU A 507 3.26 -16.47 -18.46
CA LEU A 507 3.64 -17.58 -17.61
C LEU A 507 4.61 -18.50 -18.32
N CYS A 508 5.72 -18.81 -17.66
CA CYS A 508 6.67 -19.81 -18.12
C CYS A 508 6.40 -21.15 -17.43
N LEU A 509 5.98 -22.16 -18.19
CA LEU A 509 5.75 -23.51 -17.67
C LEU A 509 6.64 -24.54 -18.36
N VAL A 510 7.26 -25.40 -17.54
CA VAL A 510 7.97 -26.59 -18.05
C VAL A 510 6.99 -27.60 -18.64
N ASP A 511 7.49 -28.52 -19.46
CA ASP A 511 6.70 -29.64 -19.95
C ASP A 511 6.06 -30.40 -18.79
N GLY A 512 4.78 -30.71 -18.92
CA GLY A 512 3.99 -31.30 -17.84
C GLY A 512 2.48 -31.16 -18.02
N THR A 513 1.77 -31.64 -17.02
CA THR A 513 0.30 -31.56 -16.92
C THR A 513 -0.07 -30.66 -15.77
N TYR A 514 -0.80 -29.58 -16.06
CA TYR A 514 -1.22 -28.58 -15.08
C TYR A 514 -2.73 -28.61 -14.93
N LEU A 515 -3.21 -28.71 -13.69
CA LEU A 515 -4.63 -28.50 -13.41
C LEU A 515 -4.96 -27.02 -13.62
N VAL A 516 -5.98 -26.76 -14.43
CA VAL A 516 -6.51 -25.44 -14.68
C VAL A 516 -7.92 -25.35 -14.12
N THR A 517 -8.13 -24.46 -13.16
CA THR A 517 -9.45 -24.18 -12.60
C THR A 517 -9.79 -22.71 -12.70
N CYS A 518 -11.07 -22.38 -12.88
CA CYS A 518 -11.52 -20.99 -12.81
C CYS A 518 -12.82 -20.91 -12.02
N GLY A 519 -12.91 -20.00 -11.05
CA GLY A 519 -14.13 -19.80 -10.25
C GLY A 519 -13.84 -19.28 -8.85
N GLY A 520 -14.76 -19.53 -7.90
CA GLY A 520 -14.63 -19.12 -6.49
C GLY A 520 -15.37 -17.84 -6.14
N GLY A 521 -15.65 -16.98 -7.12
CA GLY A 521 -16.31 -15.68 -6.95
C GLY A 521 -17.75 -15.62 -7.45
N SER A 522 -18.30 -14.39 -7.45
CA SER A 522 -19.63 -14.06 -7.99
C SER A 522 -19.56 -13.74 -9.49
N TYR A 523 -20.72 -13.67 -10.16
CA TYR A 523 -20.80 -13.22 -11.58
C TYR A 523 -19.95 -14.03 -12.59
N GLN A 524 -19.82 -15.34 -12.34
CA GLN A 524 -19.03 -16.27 -13.16
C GLN A 524 -19.33 -16.25 -14.67
N SER A 525 -20.54 -15.83 -15.08
CA SER A 525 -20.94 -15.71 -16.48
C SER A 525 -20.18 -14.62 -17.26
N GLU A 526 -19.49 -13.73 -16.56
CA GLU A 526 -18.81 -12.55 -17.12
C GLU A 526 -17.32 -12.83 -17.38
N VAL A 527 -16.81 -13.91 -16.78
CA VAL A 527 -15.41 -14.33 -16.78
C VAL A 527 -15.12 -15.21 -18.00
N SER A 528 -14.11 -14.83 -18.78
CA SER A 528 -13.56 -15.70 -19.83
C SER A 528 -12.05 -15.50 -19.99
N TRP A 529 -11.36 -16.53 -20.45
CA TRP A 529 -9.90 -16.53 -20.60
C TRP A 529 -9.43 -17.48 -21.70
N GLU A 530 -8.22 -17.24 -22.20
CA GLU A 530 -7.51 -18.12 -23.12
C GLU A 530 -6.01 -18.17 -22.75
N ILE A 531 -5.41 -19.34 -22.92
CA ILE A 531 -3.98 -19.61 -22.73
C ILE A 531 -3.39 -19.85 -24.12
N VAL A 532 -2.42 -19.02 -24.50
CA VAL A 532 -1.86 -18.96 -25.84
C VAL A 532 -0.36 -19.25 -25.76
N ASN A 533 0.20 -20.04 -26.68
CA ASN A 533 1.65 -20.23 -26.74
C ASN A 533 2.36 -19.05 -27.43
N ALA A 534 3.70 -19.02 -27.38
CA ALA A 534 4.51 -18.00 -28.06
C ALA A 534 4.30 -17.89 -29.58
N ALA A 535 3.72 -18.91 -30.24
CA ALA A 535 3.36 -18.87 -31.66
C ALA A 535 1.98 -18.22 -31.92
N GLY A 536 1.25 -17.84 -30.88
CA GLY A 536 -0.10 -17.28 -30.97
C GLY A 536 -1.21 -18.34 -31.07
N GLU A 537 -0.91 -19.61 -30.80
CA GLU A 537 -1.90 -20.70 -30.83
C GLU A 537 -2.57 -20.86 -29.45
N VAL A 538 -3.90 -20.88 -29.43
CA VAL A 538 -4.68 -21.13 -28.21
C VAL A 538 -4.57 -22.60 -27.81
N LEU A 539 -3.94 -22.85 -26.67
CA LEU A 539 -3.79 -24.19 -26.09
C LEU A 539 -5.01 -24.60 -25.26
N LEU A 540 -5.61 -23.65 -24.53
CA LEU A 540 -6.78 -23.89 -23.69
C LEU A 540 -7.59 -22.60 -23.53
N ALA A 541 -8.91 -22.70 -23.43
CA ALA A 541 -9.78 -21.54 -23.18
C ALA A 541 -11.02 -21.95 -22.37
N GLY A 542 -11.56 -21.01 -21.59
CA GLY A 542 -12.68 -21.28 -20.70
C GLY A 542 -13.34 -20.03 -20.14
N GLY A 543 -14.26 -20.24 -19.19
CA GLY A 543 -14.88 -19.21 -18.36
C GLY A 543 -15.00 -19.68 -16.92
N ALA A 544 -15.86 -19.10 -16.10
CA ALA A 544 -16.14 -19.63 -14.76
C ALA A 544 -17.55 -20.29 -14.68
N PRO A 545 -17.72 -21.41 -13.98
CA PRO A 545 -16.68 -22.24 -13.38
C PRO A 545 -16.00 -23.13 -14.45
N TYR A 546 -14.72 -23.46 -14.23
CA TYR A 546 -13.95 -24.35 -15.10
C TYR A 546 -13.03 -25.28 -14.30
N SER A 547 -12.81 -26.48 -14.83
CA SER A 547 -11.80 -27.43 -14.34
C SER A 547 -11.42 -28.39 -15.46
N ASP A 548 -10.17 -28.31 -15.92
CA ASP A 548 -9.57 -29.25 -16.88
C ASP A 548 -8.04 -29.22 -16.74
N VAL A 549 -7.30 -29.88 -17.63
CA VAL A 549 -5.84 -29.89 -17.62
C VAL A 549 -5.24 -29.20 -18.86
N LEU A 550 -4.18 -28.43 -18.63
CA LEU A 550 -3.28 -27.94 -19.67
C LEU A 550 -2.10 -28.91 -19.78
N GLN A 551 -1.89 -29.47 -20.98
CA GLN A 551 -0.74 -30.33 -21.28
C GLN A 551 0.29 -29.54 -22.10
N LEU A 552 1.54 -29.56 -21.66
CA LEU A 552 2.68 -28.97 -22.34
C LEU A 552 3.76 -30.05 -22.55
N GLY A 553 4.42 -30.06 -23.70
CA GLY A 553 5.43 -31.07 -24.05
C GLY A 553 4.89 -32.34 -24.73
N GLU A 554 5.72 -33.39 -24.76
CA GLU A 554 5.45 -34.66 -25.47
C GLU A 554 4.19 -35.38 -24.96
N THR A 555 3.27 -35.68 -25.88
CA THR A 555 1.97 -36.34 -25.57
C THR A 555 2.02 -37.87 -25.70
N THR A 556 3.21 -38.48 -25.76
CA THR A 556 3.37 -39.93 -26.05
C THR A 556 3.79 -40.78 -24.85
N ASP A 557 4.02 -40.19 -23.68
CA ASP A 557 4.36 -40.98 -22.51
C ASP A 557 3.16 -41.83 -22.06
N VAL A 558 3.33 -43.15 -22.13
CA VAL A 558 2.42 -44.12 -21.53
C VAL A 558 2.68 -44.10 -20.03
N LEU A 559 1.76 -43.51 -19.27
CA LEU A 559 1.82 -43.51 -17.81
C LEU A 559 1.67 -44.95 -17.29
N GLY A 560 2.78 -45.55 -16.89
CA GLY A 560 2.89 -46.88 -16.30
C GLY A 560 3.96 -46.92 -15.20
N CYS A 561 4.01 -48.00 -14.41
CA CYS A 561 5.03 -48.12 -13.38
C CYS A 561 6.38 -48.46 -14.03
N THR A 562 7.44 -47.68 -13.77
CA THR A 562 8.78 -47.90 -14.33
C THR A 562 9.67 -48.80 -13.47
N ASP A 563 9.15 -49.29 -12.33
CA ASP A 563 9.85 -50.21 -11.43
C ASP A 563 9.64 -51.65 -11.90
N ALA A 564 10.71 -52.29 -12.39
CA ALA A 564 10.69 -53.65 -12.93
C ALA A 564 10.21 -54.71 -11.92
N ASP A 565 10.20 -54.39 -10.63
CA ASP A 565 9.74 -55.28 -9.56
C ASP A 565 8.30 -54.98 -9.09
N ALA A 566 7.65 -53.94 -9.63
CA ALA A 566 6.27 -53.61 -9.31
C ALA A 566 5.26 -54.50 -10.05
N LEU A 567 4.17 -54.85 -9.37
CA LEU A 567 3.08 -55.68 -9.93
C LEU A 567 2.33 -55.01 -11.09
N ASN A 568 2.48 -53.70 -11.26
CA ASN A 568 1.88 -52.88 -12.34
C ASN A 568 2.94 -52.26 -13.27
N PHE A 569 4.13 -52.89 -13.39
CA PHE A 569 5.14 -52.54 -14.38
C PHE A 569 4.56 -52.63 -15.81
N ASP A 570 4.70 -51.54 -16.58
CA ASP A 570 4.31 -51.41 -18.00
C ASP A 570 5.57 -51.37 -18.86
#